data_AF-A0A0W8FL13-F1
#
_entry.id   AF-A0A0W8FL13-F1
#
_cell.length_a   1.000
_cell.length_b   1.000
_cell.length_c   1.000
_cell.angle_alpha   90.00
_cell.angle_beta   90.00
_cell.angle_gamma   90.00
#
_symmetry.space_group_name_H-M   'P 1'
#
loop_
_entity.id
_entity.type
_entity.pdbx_description
1 polymer ?
#
loop_
_entity_poly.entity_id
_entity_poly.type
_entity_poly.pdbx_seq_one_letter_code
_entity_poly.pdbx_strand_id
1 'polypeptide(L)'
;MSTISLKDKNNIAKKAASIVAEGSSVILGAGIPTKCLKFLNDKDCWVIYETGIIGACPFTCGTETIIDASRKKIGLREGGSIFDSSFIFSLIRSGRIKNAILGALEVDRSGNVACHATHTRLWGYGGALDIYSYVEKKIFVLPQQRFVRTLSLPVSGKHIADIVVTENGCYEIK
;
A
#
# COMPACT_ATOMS: atom_id res chain seq x y z
N MET A 1 -5.20 17.88 -13.91
CA MET A 1 -5.15 16.52 -13.31
C MET A 1 -6.59 16.10 -13.03
N SER A 2 -7.12 15.14 -13.78
CA SER A 2 -8.47 14.61 -13.56
C SER A 2 -8.54 13.97 -12.16
N THR A 3 -9.38 14.53 -11.29
CA THR A 3 -9.60 14.01 -9.95
C THR A 3 -10.53 12.82 -10.04
N ILE A 4 -9.99 11.60 -9.89
CA ILE A 4 -10.81 10.39 -9.80
C ILE A 4 -11.76 10.46 -8.61
N SER A 5 -12.99 9.99 -8.83
CA SER A 5 -14.06 10.12 -7.84
C SER A 5 -13.77 9.30 -6.57
N LEU A 6 -14.38 9.69 -5.46
CA LEU A 6 -14.27 8.93 -4.21
C LEU A 6 -14.81 7.49 -4.35
N LYS A 7 -15.86 7.32 -5.17
CA LYS A 7 -16.47 6.04 -5.49
C LYS A 7 -15.47 5.11 -6.16
N ASP A 8 -14.72 5.62 -7.13
CA ASP A 8 -13.70 4.87 -7.85
C ASP A 8 -12.55 4.47 -6.93
N LYS A 9 -12.09 5.38 -6.06
CA LYS A 9 -11.04 5.05 -5.05
C LYS A 9 -11.49 3.92 -4.11
N ASN A 10 -12.75 3.94 -3.69
CA ASN A 10 -13.30 2.86 -2.85
C ASN A 10 -13.45 1.55 -3.62
N ASN A 11 -13.81 1.60 -4.91
CA ASN A 11 -13.87 0.43 -5.78
C ASN A 11 -12.49 -0.21 -5.97
N ILE A 12 -11.47 0.61 -6.26
CA ILE A 12 -10.07 0.16 -6.36
C ILE A 12 -9.64 -0.51 -5.05
N ALA A 13 -9.88 0.14 -3.90
CA ALA A 13 -9.52 -0.41 -2.60
C ALA A 13 -10.21 -1.76 -2.30
N LYS A 14 -11.50 -1.89 -2.64
CA LYS A 14 -12.25 -3.13 -2.48
C LYS A 14 -11.68 -4.26 -3.34
N LYS A 15 -11.38 -3.98 -4.62
CA LYS A 15 -10.75 -4.93 -5.55
C LYS A 15 -9.35 -5.36 -5.06
N ALA A 16 -8.55 -4.42 -4.58
CA ALA A 16 -7.22 -4.72 -4.07
C ALA A 16 -7.28 -5.62 -2.81
N ALA A 17 -8.18 -5.33 -1.88
CA ALA A 17 -8.36 -6.14 -0.67
C ALA A 17 -8.92 -7.55 -0.96
N SER A 18 -9.68 -7.75 -2.05
CA SER A 18 -10.17 -9.08 -2.41
C SER A 18 -9.07 -10.03 -2.87
N ILE A 19 -7.94 -9.51 -3.38
CA ILE A 19 -6.79 -10.31 -3.84
C ILE A 19 -6.01 -10.93 -2.67
N VAL A 20 -6.00 -10.27 -1.52
CA VAL A 20 -5.27 -10.71 -0.32
C VAL A 20 -5.98 -11.93 0.30
N ALA A 21 -5.26 -12.95 0.77
CA ALA A 21 -5.90 -14.07 1.47
C ALA A 21 -6.40 -13.68 2.88
N GLU A 22 -7.46 -14.33 3.36
CA GLU A 22 -7.94 -14.16 4.74
C GLU A 22 -6.84 -14.48 5.77
N GLY A 23 -6.79 -13.74 6.88
CA GLY A 23 -5.77 -13.91 7.93
C GLY A 23 -4.34 -13.47 7.54
N SER A 24 -4.13 -12.96 6.33
CA SER A 24 -2.79 -12.65 5.84
C SER A 24 -2.19 -11.37 6.45
N SER A 25 -0.85 -11.26 6.44
CA SER A 25 -0.14 -10.00 6.73
C SER A 25 -0.11 -9.07 5.52
N VAL A 26 -0.38 -7.79 5.74
CA VAL A 26 -0.47 -6.76 4.69
C VAL A 26 0.09 -5.43 5.15
N ILE A 27 1.05 -4.87 4.40
CA ILE A 27 1.44 -3.46 4.55
C ILE A 27 0.53 -2.57 3.71
N LEU A 28 0.08 -1.45 4.27
CA LEU A 28 -0.65 -0.42 3.52
C LEU A 28 0.16 0.85 3.37
N GLY A 29 0.32 1.31 2.13
CA GLY A 29 0.88 2.63 1.81
C GLY A 29 -0.13 3.78 2.02
N ALA A 30 0.35 5.01 1.88
CA ALA A 30 -0.51 6.19 1.95
C ALA A 30 -1.44 6.35 0.73
N GLY A 31 -2.60 6.98 0.92
CA GLY A 31 -3.51 7.34 -0.18
C GLY A 31 -4.68 6.37 -0.41
N ILE A 32 -4.78 5.79 -1.60
CA ILE A 32 -5.80 4.76 -1.90
C ILE A 32 -5.59 3.50 -1.03
N PRO A 33 -4.37 3.00 -0.77
CA PRO A 33 -4.19 1.78 0.02
C PRO A 33 -4.78 1.86 1.43
N THR A 34 -4.73 2.99 2.13
CA THR A 34 -5.31 3.10 3.49
C THR A 34 -6.83 2.86 3.51
N LYS A 35 -7.53 3.05 2.38
CA LYS A 35 -8.94 2.69 2.25
C LYS A 35 -9.19 1.18 2.26
N CYS A 36 -8.17 0.36 2.02
CA CYS A 36 -8.26 -1.10 2.09
C CYS A 36 -8.42 -1.58 3.54
N LEU A 37 -8.07 -0.74 4.53
CA LEU A 37 -8.08 -1.10 5.96
C LEU A 37 -9.39 -1.76 6.40
N LYS A 38 -10.53 -1.17 6.03
CA LYS A 38 -11.85 -1.72 6.38
C LYS A 38 -12.05 -3.13 5.82
N PHE A 39 -11.84 -3.30 4.52
CA PHE A 39 -12.05 -4.58 3.83
C PHE A 39 -11.07 -5.67 4.26
N LEU A 40 -9.86 -5.29 4.67
CA LEU A 40 -8.85 -6.22 5.20
C LEU A 40 -9.17 -6.64 6.63
N ASN A 41 -9.72 -5.74 7.45
CA ASN A 41 -10.19 -6.10 8.80
C ASN A 41 -11.38 -7.06 8.74
N ASP A 42 -12.31 -6.86 7.78
CA ASP A 42 -13.42 -7.80 7.54
C ASP A 42 -12.92 -9.22 7.15
N LYS A 43 -11.66 -9.37 6.76
CA LYS A 43 -10.99 -10.63 6.39
C LYS A 43 -9.94 -11.08 7.42
N ASP A 44 -10.02 -10.55 8.63
CA ASP A 44 -9.11 -10.85 9.74
C ASP A 44 -7.61 -10.66 9.41
N CYS A 45 -7.28 -9.81 8.44
CA CYS A 45 -5.90 -9.61 8.03
C CYS A 45 -5.11 -8.80 9.06
N TRP A 46 -3.83 -9.10 9.19
CA TRP A 46 -2.89 -8.32 10.00
C TRP A 46 -2.36 -7.13 9.20
N VAL A 47 -2.99 -5.97 9.41
CA VAL A 47 -2.60 -4.73 8.73
C VAL A 47 -1.45 -4.06 9.46
N ILE A 48 -0.37 -3.79 8.72
CA ILE A 48 0.89 -3.25 9.21
C ILE A 48 1.14 -1.88 8.56
N TYR A 49 1.65 -0.93 9.34
CA TYR A 49 2.19 0.34 8.85
C TYR A 49 3.68 0.46 9.21
N GLU A 50 4.47 0.98 8.27
CA GLU A 50 5.91 1.23 8.45
C GLU A 50 6.23 2.17 9.63
N THR A 51 5.23 2.90 10.12
CA THR A 51 5.32 3.86 11.22
C THR A 51 5.42 3.23 12.60
N GLY A 52 5.32 1.90 12.73
CA GLY A 52 5.38 1.24 14.05
C GLY A 52 4.25 0.26 14.34
N ILE A 53 3.25 0.13 13.47
CA ILE A 53 1.94 -0.44 13.86
C ILE A 53 1.77 -1.83 13.27
N ILE A 54 1.39 -2.80 14.11
CA ILE A 54 0.96 -4.14 13.71
C ILE A 54 -0.46 -4.36 14.24
N GLY A 55 -1.39 -4.69 13.34
CA GLY A 55 -2.80 -4.90 13.70
C GLY A 55 -3.62 -3.60 13.68
N ALA A 56 -3.44 -2.77 12.66
CA ALA A 56 -4.28 -1.58 12.50
C ALA A 56 -5.75 -1.95 12.21
N CYS A 57 -6.69 -1.24 12.82
CA CYS A 57 -8.13 -1.37 12.58
C CYS A 57 -8.81 -0.01 12.38
N PRO A 58 -10.04 0.02 11.82
CA PRO A 58 -10.81 1.26 11.71
C PRO A 58 -11.02 1.92 13.08
N PHE A 59 -10.78 3.23 13.16
CA PHE A 59 -11.02 4.00 14.38
C PHE A 59 -12.52 4.12 14.66
N THR A 60 -12.94 3.78 15.88
CA THR A 60 -14.35 3.85 16.32
C THR A 60 -14.61 5.09 17.18
N CYS A 61 -13.85 5.27 18.27
CA CYS A 61 -13.87 6.44 19.14
C CYS A 61 -12.65 6.45 20.08
N GLY A 62 -12.37 7.59 20.71
CA GLY A 62 -11.30 7.71 21.72
C GLY A 62 -10.38 8.91 21.55
N THR A 63 -9.41 9.03 22.44
CA THR A 63 -8.38 10.09 22.46
C THR A 63 -7.05 9.63 21.87
N GLU A 64 -6.99 8.41 21.31
CA GLU A 64 -5.76 7.82 20.79
C GLU A 64 -5.09 8.70 19.72
N THR A 65 -3.77 8.73 19.78
CA THR A 65 -2.87 9.49 18.88
C THR A 65 -2.30 8.62 17.77
N ILE A 66 -2.80 7.39 17.60
CA ILE A 66 -2.32 6.45 16.59
C ILE A 66 -2.81 6.89 15.21
N ILE A 67 -1.86 7.08 14.29
CA ILE A 67 -2.13 7.54 12.93
C ILE A 67 -1.60 6.58 11.87
N ASP A 68 -2.32 6.47 10.75
CA ASP A 68 -1.86 5.74 9.57
C ASP A 68 -0.80 6.53 8.78
N ALA A 69 -0.29 5.92 7.71
CA ALA A 69 0.66 6.55 6.78
C ALA A 69 0.11 7.82 6.08
N SER A 70 -1.20 8.06 6.14
CA SER A 70 -1.87 9.27 5.62
C SER A 70 -2.24 10.28 6.72
N ARG A 71 -1.71 10.11 7.94
CA ARG A 71 -1.96 10.94 9.13
C ARG A 71 -3.43 10.94 9.61
N LYS A 72 -4.17 9.88 9.33
CA LYS A 72 -5.54 9.70 9.83
C LYS A 72 -5.54 8.83 11.08
N LYS A 73 -6.45 9.13 12.02
CA LYS A 73 -6.64 8.29 13.20
C LYS A 73 -7.07 6.89 12.82
N ILE A 74 -6.41 5.91 13.42
CA ILE A 74 -6.73 4.48 13.33
C ILE A 74 -6.77 3.90 14.73
N GLY A 75 -7.44 2.76 14.90
CA GLY A 75 -7.40 1.99 16.14
C GLY A 75 -6.38 0.86 16.06
N LEU A 76 -6.20 0.18 17.18
CA LEU A 76 -5.44 -1.06 17.29
C LEU A 76 -6.41 -2.22 17.57
N ARG A 77 -6.35 -3.29 16.77
CA ARG A 77 -7.16 -4.50 17.03
C ARG A 77 -6.67 -5.21 18.29
N GLU A 78 -7.48 -6.12 18.82
CA GLU A 78 -7.06 -7.03 19.88
C GLU A 78 -5.82 -7.84 19.44
N GLY A 79 -4.80 -7.88 20.30
CA GLY A 79 -3.49 -8.47 19.99
C GLY A 79 -2.59 -7.60 19.10
N GLY A 80 -3.05 -6.43 18.67
CA GLY A 80 -2.22 -5.45 17.97
C GLY A 80 -1.14 -4.85 18.88
N SER A 81 -0.08 -4.35 18.28
CA SER A 81 1.10 -3.83 18.99
C SER A 81 1.77 -2.68 18.25
N ILE A 82 2.52 -1.87 19.01
CA ILE A 82 3.28 -0.72 18.51
C ILE A 82 4.76 -0.95 18.81
N PHE A 83 5.61 -0.71 17.83
CA PHE A 83 7.05 -0.89 17.90
C PHE A 83 7.78 0.34 17.35
N ASP A 84 9.07 0.44 17.66
CA ASP A 84 9.94 1.43 17.03
C ASP A 84 10.23 1.06 15.55
N SER A 85 10.72 2.04 14.81
CA SER A 85 11.01 1.88 13.38
C SER A 85 12.05 0.79 13.11
N SER A 86 13.05 0.61 13.97
CA SER A 86 14.10 -0.41 13.74
C SER A 86 13.51 -1.82 13.75
N PHE A 87 12.55 -2.08 14.66
CA PHE A 87 11.84 -3.35 14.70
C PHE A 87 10.96 -3.55 13.46
N ILE A 88 10.14 -2.56 13.06
CA ILE A 88 9.26 -2.70 11.90
C ILE A 88 10.05 -2.94 10.62
N PHE A 89 11.14 -2.20 10.39
CA PHE A 89 11.99 -2.44 9.22
C PHE A 89 12.74 -3.77 9.30
N SER A 90 13.01 -4.28 10.50
CA SER A 90 13.54 -5.64 10.66
C SER A 90 12.48 -6.70 10.31
N LEU A 91 11.21 -6.47 10.67
CA LEU A 91 10.10 -7.33 10.26
C LEU A 91 9.89 -7.30 8.74
N ILE A 92 9.90 -6.13 8.10
CA ILE A 92 9.80 -5.99 6.64
C ILE A 92 10.93 -6.76 5.96
N ARG A 93 12.18 -6.49 6.36
CA ARG A 93 13.37 -7.15 5.80
C ARG A 93 13.48 -8.64 6.11
N SER A 94 12.72 -9.15 7.10
CA SER A 94 12.68 -10.59 7.38
C SER A 94 11.99 -11.41 6.29
N GLY A 95 11.31 -10.76 5.33
CA GLY A 95 10.61 -11.44 4.23
C GLY A 95 9.34 -12.19 4.65
N ARG A 96 8.87 -11.99 5.88
CA ARG A 96 7.70 -12.70 6.44
C ARG A 96 6.37 -12.02 6.13
N ILE A 97 6.39 -10.80 5.60
CA ILE A 97 5.18 -10.08 5.23
C ILE A 97 4.72 -10.55 3.85
N LYS A 98 3.48 -10.99 3.77
CA LYS A 98 2.93 -11.65 2.58
C LYS A 98 2.51 -10.67 1.49
N ASN A 99 1.91 -9.54 1.86
CA ASN A 99 1.39 -8.60 0.88
C ASN A 99 1.77 -7.15 1.22
N ALA A 100 1.92 -6.34 0.19
CA ALA A 100 1.92 -4.88 0.30
C ALA A 100 0.91 -4.32 -0.70
N ILE A 101 0.06 -3.41 -0.26
CA ILE A 101 -0.80 -2.61 -1.13
C ILE A 101 -0.25 -1.18 -1.13
N LEU A 102 0.22 -0.72 -2.28
CA LEU A 102 0.97 0.52 -2.42
C LEU A 102 0.39 1.42 -3.50
N GLY A 103 0.56 2.73 -3.35
CA GLY A 103 0.28 3.69 -4.42
C GLY A 103 1.53 3.92 -5.29
N ALA A 104 1.32 4.46 -6.49
CA ALA A 104 2.39 4.93 -7.35
C ALA A 104 1.99 6.21 -8.12
N LEU A 105 2.99 6.93 -8.61
CA LEU A 105 2.77 8.01 -9.58
C LEU A 105 2.55 7.42 -10.97
N GLU A 106 3.33 6.41 -11.34
CA GLU A 106 3.17 5.60 -12.54
C GLU A 106 3.59 4.16 -12.29
N VAL A 107 2.93 3.24 -12.98
CA VAL A 107 3.38 1.85 -13.14
C VAL A 107 3.31 1.53 -14.63
N ASP A 108 4.32 0.87 -15.18
CA ASP A 108 4.29 0.45 -16.58
C ASP A 108 3.90 -1.03 -16.75
N ARG A 109 3.75 -1.46 -18.02
CA ARG A 109 3.31 -2.82 -18.36
C ARG A 109 4.32 -3.92 -18.01
N SER A 110 5.56 -3.55 -17.74
CA SER A 110 6.62 -4.47 -17.33
C SER A 110 6.78 -4.52 -15.80
N GLY A 111 5.91 -3.83 -15.05
CA GLY A 111 5.95 -3.80 -13.59
C GLY A 111 7.01 -2.85 -13.03
N ASN A 112 7.55 -1.94 -13.84
CA ASN A 112 8.38 -0.87 -13.32
C ASN A 112 7.50 0.18 -12.65
N VAL A 113 7.99 0.76 -11.55
CA VAL A 113 7.23 1.70 -10.72
C VAL A 113 7.98 3.00 -10.56
N ALA A 114 7.26 4.11 -10.67
CA ALA A 114 7.70 5.44 -10.29
C ALA A 114 6.84 5.99 -9.14
N CYS A 115 7.46 6.35 -8.02
CA CYS A 115 6.78 6.86 -6.82
C CYS A 115 7.54 7.97 -6.08
N HIS A 116 8.88 8.00 -6.13
CA HIS A 116 9.68 8.86 -5.26
C HIS A 116 9.84 10.32 -5.76
N ALA A 117 9.65 10.55 -7.07
CA ALA A 117 9.90 11.86 -7.68
C ALA A 117 9.05 12.09 -8.95
N THR A 118 8.79 13.36 -9.23
CA THR A 118 8.57 13.87 -10.60
C THR A 118 9.82 14.61 -11.07
N HIS A 119 9.83 15.07 -12.32
CA HIS A 119 10.91 15.92 -12.83
C HIS A 119 11.09 17.25 -12.07
N THR A 120 10.10 17.67 -11.28
CA THR A 120 10.08 18.97 -10.58
C THR A 120 10.00 18.84 -9.06
N ARG A 121 9.74 17.64 -8.52
CA ARG A 121 9.53 17.45 -7.08
C ARG A 121 10.03 16.09 -6.62
N LEU A 122 10.72 16.09 -5.49
CA LEU A 122 11.18 14.90 -4.78
C LEU A 122 10.34 14.70 -3.52
N TRP A 123 9.77 13.50 -3.34
CA TRP A 123 9.12 13.07 -2.09
C TRP A 123 10.00 12.12 -1.26
N GLY A 124 10.97 11.46 -1.90
CA GLY A 124 11.78 10.42 -1.28
C GLY A 124 11.12 9.05 -1.34
N TYR A 125 11.86 8.02 -0.90
CA TYR A 125 11.42 6.63 -0.99
C TYR A 125 10.61 6.16 0.23
N GLY A 126 10.79 6.80 1.39
CA GLY A 126 10.26 6.25 2.65
C GLY A 126 10.74 4.81 2.84
N GLY A 127 9.86 3.91 3.27
CA GLY A 127 10.14 2.47 3.37
C GLY A 127 9.94 1.68 2.07
N ALA A 128 9.67 2.33 0.93
CA ALA A 128 9.27 1.64 -0.30
C ALA A 128 10.34 0.65 -0.81
N LEU A 129 11.63 0.97 -0.70
CA LEU A 129 12.71 0.10 -1.20
C LEU A 129 12.80 -1.22 -0.42
N ASP A 130 12.68 -1.17 0.92
CA ASP A 130 12.61 -2.37 1.75
C ASP A 130 11.38 -3.22 1.41
N ILE A 131 10.23 -2.56 1.21
CA ILE A 131 8.99 -3.23 0.86
C ILE A 131 9.11 -3.93 -0.50
N TYR A 132 9.66 -3.25 -1.52
CA TYR A 132 9.87 -3.82 -2.86
C TYR A 132 10.79 -5.05 -2.83
N SER A 133 11.80 -5.02 -1.97
CA SER A 133 12.83 -6.05 -1.91
C SER A 133 12.40 -7.31 -1.16
N TYR A 134 11.62 -7.15 -0.07
CA TYR A 134 11.41 -8.25 0.88
C TYR A 134 9.96 -8.70 1.04
N VAL A 135 8.96 -7.87 0.71
CA VAL A 135 7.57 -8.33 0.79
C VAL A 135 7.29 -9.29 -0.36
N GLU A 136 6.60 -10.40 -0.09
CA GLU A 136 6.39 -11.47 -1.07
C GLU A 136 5.57 -11.00 -2.28
N LYS A 137 4.40 -10.38 -2.08
CA LYS A 137 3.50 -9.90 -3.14
C LYS A 137 3.23 -8.40 -3.03
N LYS A 138 3.45 -7.65 -4.11
CA LYS A 138 3.33 -6.19 -4.21
C LYS A 138 2.19 -5.84 -5.17
N ILE A 139 1.11 -5.32 -4.59
CA ILE A 139 -0.12 -4.91 -5.26
C ILE A 139 -0.13 -3.38 -5.35
N PHE A 140 -0.12 -2.84 -6.56
CA PHE A 140 -0.18 -1.40 -6.79
C PHE A 140 -1.61 -0.96 -7.09
N VAL A 141 -2.08 0.05 -6.37
CA VAL A 141 -3.39 0.68 -6.58
C VAL A 141 -3.22 2.08 -7.15
N LEU A 142 -3.75 2.30 -8.35
CA LEU A 142 -3.63 3.58 -9.02
C LEU A 142 -4.76 3.82 -10.03
N PRO A 143 -5.07 5.10 -10.31
CA PRO A 143 -5.81 5.52 -11.49
C PRO A 143 -5.39 4.81 -12.79
N GLN A 144 -6.33 4.45 -13.67
CA GLN A 144 -6.00 3.82 -14.95
C GLN A 144 -5.02 4.66 -15.79
N GLN A 145 -5.17 5.98 -15.79
CA GLN A 145 -4.29 6.90 -16.52
C GLN A 145 -2.82 6.87 -16.07
N ARG A 146 -2.53 6.31 -14.90
CA ARG A 146 -1.17 6.14 -14.36
C ARG A 146 -0.61 4.74 -14.64
N PHE A 147 -1.41 3.83 -15.18
CA PHE A 147 -0.96 2.53 -15.66
C PHE A 147 -0.57 2.62 -17.14
N VAL A 148 0.67 3.03 -17.35
CA VAL A 148 1.19 3.51 -18.64
C VAL A 148 1.88 2.40 -19.42
N ARG A 149 2.21 2.65 -20.70
CA ARG A 149 2.99 1.70 -21.51
C ARG A 149 4.46 1.65 -21.08
N THR A 150 5.03 2.82 -20.83
CA THR A 150 6.42 3.03 -20.40
C THR A 150 6.42 4.18 -19.41
N LEU A 151 7.23 4.09 -18.36
CA LEU A 151 7.37 5.18 -17.39
C LEU A 151 7.92 6.45 -18.06
N SER A 152 7.33 7.58 -17.73
CA SER A 152 7.86 8.91 -18.04
C SER A 152 8.66 9.48 -16.86
N LEU A 153 8.29 9.07 -15.65
CA LEU A 153 8.90 9.52 -14.40
C LEU A 153 10.14 8.70 -14.00
N PRO A 154 11.02 9.25 -13.14
CA PRO A 154 12.17 8.52 -12.61
C PRO A 154 11.80 7.18 -11.98
N VAL A 155 12.43 6.12 -12.47
CA VAL A 155 12.17 4.75 -12.01
C VAL A 155 12.56 4.62 -10.53
N SER A 156 11.65 4.08 -9.73
CA SER A 156 11.83 3.81 -8.31
C SER A 156 12.09 2.33 -8.02
N GLY A 157 11.57 1.44 -8.87
CA GLY A 157 11.85 0.01 -8.83
C GLY A 157 11.55 -0.60 -10.19
N LYS A 158 12.36 -1.58 -10.61
CA LYS A 158 12.20 -2.30 -11.87
C LYS A 158 11.60 -3.68 -11.63
N HIS A 159 10.57 -4.03 -12.39
CA HIS A 159 9.89 -5.34 -12.27
C HIS A 159 9.46 -5.68 -10.84
N ILE A 160 8.94 -4.69 -10.11
CA ILE A 160 8.58 -4.86 -8.69
C ILE A 160 7.08 -5.01 -8.46
N ALA A 161 6.24 -4.62 -9.41
CA ALA A 161 4.80 -4.75 -9.28
C ALA A 161 4.38 -6.15 -9.75
N ASP A 162 3.73 -6.92 -8.87
CA ASP A 162 3.15 -8.22 -9.25
C ASP A 162 1.73 -8.05 -9.80
N ILE A 163 0.98 -7.12 -9.21
CA ILE A 163 -0.40 -6.84 -9.59
C ILE A 163 -0.65 -5.34 -9.61
N VAL A 164 -1.33 -4.86 -10.65
CA VAL A 164 -1.83 -3.49 -10.75
C VAL A 164 -3.36 -3.50 -10.71
N VAL A 165 -3.94 -2.68 -9.82
CA VAL A 165 -5.39 -2.54 -9.66
C VAL A 165 -5.80 -1.10 -9.95
N THR A 166 -6.75 -0.96 -10.87
CA THR A 166 -7.33 0.31 -11.29
C THR A 166 -8.85 0.25 -11.21
N GLU A 167 -9.50 1.39 -11.45
CA GLU A 167 -10.95 1.46 -11.57
C GLU A 167 -11.46 0.55 -12.70
N ASN A 168 -10.67 0.34 -13.75
CA ASN A 168 -11.03 -0.46 -14.91
C ASN A 168 -10.77 -1.97 -14.75
N GLY A 169 -9.81 -2.39 -13.93
CA GLY A 169 -9.48 -3.81 -13.81
C GLY A 169 -8.34 -4.14 -12.86
N CYS A 170 -8.03 -5.43 -12.77
CA CYS A 170 -6.84 -5.96 -12.10
C CYS A 170 -5.96 -6.62 -13.16
N TYR A 171 -4.65 -6.37 -13.10
CA TYR A 171 -3.68 -6.81 -14.09
C TYR A 171 -2.53 -7.50 -13.37
N GLU A 172 -2.36 -8.80 -13.60
CA GLU A 172 -1.16 -9.52 -13.19
C GLU A 172 -0.01 -9.15 -14.14
N ILE A 173 1.16 -8.87 -13.56
CA ILE A 173 2.37 -8.56 -14.28
C ILE A 173 3.24 -9.82 -14.29
N LYS A 174 3.80 -10.15 -15.46
CA LYS A 174 4.68 -11.30 -15.66
C LYS A 174 6.15 -10.88 -15.65
#